data_AF-A0A2E0QKB3-F1
#
_entry.id   AF-A0A2E0QKB3-F1
#
_cell.length_a   1.000
_cell.length_b   1.000
_cell.length_c   1.000
_cell.angle_alpha   90.00
_cell.angle_beta   90.00
_cell.angle_gamma   90.00
#
_symmetry.space_group_name_H-M   'P 1'
#
loop_
_entity.id
_entity.type
_entity.pdbx_description
1 polymer ?
#
loop_
_entity_poly.entity_id
_entity_poly.type
_entity_poly.pdbx_seq_one_letter_code
_entity_poly.pdbx_strand_id
1 'polypeptide(L)' 'MWTQLNQFDDILLESTDDGIAKLTINRPEVRNAFRPKTVNEML' A
#
# COMPACT_ATOMS: atom_id res chain seq x y z
N MET A 1 2.92 1.42 17.08
CA MET A 1 4.00 1.00 16.15
C MET A 1 3.33 0.62 14.84
N TRP A 2 3.95 0.90 13.69
CA TRP A 2 3.39 0.49 12.39
C TRP A 2 3.73 -1.00 12.16
N THR A 3 2.71 -1.79 11.89
CA THR A 3 2.78 -3.23 11.63
C THR A 3 2.42 -3.46 10.17
N GLN A 4 3.38 -3.97 9.40
CA GLN A 4 3.15 -4.28 8.00
C GLN A 4 2.18 -5.47 7.91
N LEU A 5 1.02 -5.26 7.28
CA LEU A 5 -0.01 -6.30 7.14
C LEU A 5 0.28 -7.21 5.96
N ASN A 6 0.61 -6.63 4.81
CA ASN A 6 0.93 -7.35 3.58
C ASN A 6 1.94 -6.57 2.76
N GLN A 7 2.83 -7.30 2.10
CA GLN A 7 3.83 -6.76 1.18
C GLN A 7 3.35 -7.04 -0.24
N PHE A 8 2.88 -6.01 -0.94
CA PHE A 8 2.59 -6.08 -2.35
C PHE A 8 3.75 -5.44 -3.14
N ASP A 9 3.81 -5.73 -4.43
CA ASP A 9 4.85 -5.21 -5.32
C ASP A 9 4.72 -3.68 -5.51
N ASP A 10 3.49 -3.19 -5.63
CA ASP A 10 3.20 -1.80 -5.98
C ASP A 10 2.72 -0.95 -4.77
N ILE A 11 2.26 -1.59 -3.69
CA ILE A 11 1.68 -0.93 -2.51
C ILE A 11 2.22 -1.50 -1.19
N LEU A 12 2.39 -0.63 -0.21
CA LEU A 12 2.70 -0.98 1.17
C LEU A 12 1.43 -0.82 2.00
N LEU A 13 0.98 -1.90 2.65
CA LEU A 13 -0.14 -1.87 3.59
C LEU A 13 0.42 -1.97 5.02
N GLU A 14 0.26 -0.88 5.76
CA GLU A 14 0.65 -0.79 7.17
C GLU A 14 -0.60 -0.57 8.02
N SER A 15 -0.64 -1.16 9.21
CA SER A 15 -1.66 -0.86 10.20
C SER A 15 -1.03 -0.51 11.53
N THR A 16 -1.78 0.19 12.35
CA THR A 16 -1.44 0.45 13.76
C THR A 16 -2.51 -0.19 14.64
N ASP A 17 -2.11 -0.58 15.85
CA ASP A 17 -3.04 -1.10 16.88
C ASP A 17 -4.20 -0.14 17.19
N ASP A 18 -4.03 1.16 16.91
CA ASP A 18 -5.07 2.19 17.02
C ASP A 18 -6.20 2.05 15.98
N GLY A 19 -6.12 1.07 15.07
CA GLY A 19 -7.11 0.84 14.02
C GLY A 19 -6.92 1.73 12.79
N ILE A 20 -5.79 2.45 12.69
CA ILE A 20 -5.46 3.23 11.49
C ILE A 20 -4.67 2.35 10.53
N ALA A 21 -5.23 2.15 9.34
CA ALA A 21 -4.53 1.55 8.21
C ALA A 21 -3.99 2.64 7.30
N LYS A 22 -2.74 2.48 6.85
CA LYS A 22 -2.06 3.35 5.90
C LYS A 22 -1.70 2.54 4.66
N LEU A 23 -2.16 3.04 3.52
CA LEU A 23 -1.87 2.49 2.22
C LEU A 23 -0.91 3.42 1.48
N THR A 24 0.29 2.95 1.19
CA THR A 24 1.32 3.75 0.51
C THR A 24 1.59 3.16 -0.86
N ILE A 25 1.38 3.91 -1.94
CA ILE A 25 1.78 3.49 -3.29
C ILE A 25 3.29 3.66 -3.40
N ASN A 26 4.04 2.56 -3.51
CA ASN A 26 5.51 2.58 -3.50
C ASN A 26 6.06 2.52 -4.94
N ARG A 27 5.63 3.45 -5.80
CA ARG A 27 6.04 3.49 -7.22
C ARG A 27 6.67 4.83 -7.62
N PRO A 28 7.80 5.22 -7.01
CA PRO A 28 8.43 6.51 -7.27
C PRO A 28 8.88 6.67 -8.74
N GLU A 29 9.26 5.57 -9.40
CA GLU A 29 9.73 5.51 -10.79
C GLU A 29 8.71 6.04 -11.82
N VAL A 30 7.41 5.97 -11.51
CA VAL A 30 6.31 6.42 -12.37
C VAL A 30 5.50 7.53 -11.69
N ARG A 31 6.09 8.24 -10.73
CA ARG A 31 5.41 9.29 -9.94
C ARG A 31 4.11 8.80 -9.27
N ASN A 32 4.12 7.56 -8.77
CA ASN A 32 2.97 6.91 -8.14
C ASN A 32 1.75 6.72 -9.07
N ALA A 33 1.96 6.62 -10.39
CA ALA A 33 0.90 6.25 -11.32
C ALA A 33 0.36 4.84 -11.01
N PHE A 34 -0.95 4.74 -10.83
CA PHE A 34 -1.65 3.50 -10.56
C PHE A 34 -1.84 2.68 -11.84
N ARG A 35 -1.72 1.35 -11.72
CA ARG A 35 -2.06 0.38 -12.78
C ARG A 35 -3.34 -0.36 -12.38
N PRO A 36 -4.03 -1.05 -13.31
CA PRO A 36 -5.16 -1.92 -12.97
C PRO A 36 -4.82 -2.95 -11.88
N LYS A 37 -3.57 -3.43 -11.85
CA LYS A 37 -3.05 -4.29 -10.78
C LYS A 37 -3.09 -3.62 -9.40
N THR A 38 -2.69 -2.35 -9.32
CA THR A 38 -2.75 -1.54 -8.09
C THR A 38 -4.17 -1.40 -7.56
N VAL A 39 -5.16 -1.30 -8.46
CA VAL A 39 -6.58 -1.24 -8.07
C VAL A 39 -7.07 -2.61 -7.57
N ASN A 40 -6.67 -3.71 -8.22
CA ASN A 40 -6.99 -5.06 -7.74
C ASN A 40 -6.35 -5.39 -6.38
N GLU A 41 -5.18 -4.83 -6.07
CA GLU A 41 -4.54 -5.00 -4.76
C GLU A 41 -5.20 -4.15 -3.64
N MET A 42 -6.11 -3.23 -4.00
CA MET A 42 -6.91 -2.43 -3.05
C MET A 42 -8.30 -3.01 -2.76
N LEU A 43 -8.78 -3.95 -3.58
CA LEU A 43 -10.08 -4.63 -3.45
C LEU A 43 -9.98 -5.85 -2.53
#